data_AF-A0A3N5BZ30-F1
#
_entry.id   AF-A0A3N5BZ30-F1
#
_cell.length_a   1.000
_cell.length_b   1.000
_cell.length_c   1.000
_cell.angle_alpha   90.00
_cell.angle_beta   90.00
_cell.angle_gamma   90.00
#
_symmetry.space_group_name_H-M   'P 1'
#
loop_
_entity.id
_entity.type
_entity.pdbx_description
1 polymer ?
#
loop_
_entity_poly.entity_id
_entity_poly.type
_entity_poly.pdbx_seq_one_letter_code
_entity_poly.pdbx_strand_id
1 'polypeptide(L)'
;MSRIVIIIILMMAIFSLSACNTFNSNTNTISTVELTDRENAILTTSADQSFVYDFNLDSDYKEVSVWIEKYESGELVNDRISKITSRVEDNGSIIMTSTKTDNQIAFNIGVNSDDGVSSIRGFDTNAEGFANASSVSSDIHEDSISIEEGVVLASHSYSYDEYGMRSLSADFFKNPEDHLHEIEGYDVVYILKAEFQ
;
A
#
# COMPACT_ATOMS: atom_id res chain seq x y z
N MET A 1 23.80 -23.20 53.76
CA MET A 1 24.44 -22.28 52.79
C MET A 1 24.03 -22.60 51.35
N SER A 2 24.14 -23.86 50.89
CA SER A 2 23.76 -24.24 49.51
C SER A 2 22.29 -23.98 49.11
N ARG A 3 21.33 -24.19 50.03
CA ARG A 3 19.89 -23.98 49.75
C ARG A 3 19.51 -22.50 49.54
N ILE A 4 20.18 -21.57 50.22
CA ILE A 4 19.89 -20.13 50.10
C ILE A 4 20.47 -19.59 48.79
N VAL A 5 21.66 -20.07 48.39
CA VAL A 5 22.29 -19.71 47.10
C VAL A 5 21.43 -20.17 45.92
N ILE A 6 20.83 -21.37 46.00
CA ILE A 6 19.92 -21.88 44.96
C ILE A 6 18.66 -21.02 44.85
N ILE A 7 18.08 -20.56 45.97
CA ILE A 7 16.89 -19.71 45.96
C ILE A 7 17.21 -18.33 45.35
N ILE A 8 18.38 -17.76 45.63
CA ILE A 8 18.79 -16.46 45.06
C ILE A 8 19.03 -16.57 43.55
N ILE A 9 19.65 -17.65 43.07
CA ILE A 9 19.84 -17.90 41.63
C ILE A 9 18.49 -18.11 40.93
N LEU A 10 17.56 -18.82 41.57
CA LEU A 10 16.21 -19.03 41.02
C LEU A 10 15.43 -17.71 40.94
N MET A 11 15.54 -16.84 41.95
CA MET A 11 14.92 -15.51 41.94
C MET A 11 15.49 -14.64 40.82
N MET A 12 16.81 -14.63 40.65
CA MET A 12 17.49 -13.83 39.62
C MET A 12 17.14 -14.30 38.20
N ALA A 13 16.94 -15.61 38.00
CA ALA A 13 16.48 -16.18 36.74
C ALA A 13 15.03 -15.79 36.39
N ILE A 14 14.15 -15.62 37.39
CA ILE A 14 12.77 -15.17 37.17
C ILE A 14 12.72 -13.69 36.75
N PHE A 15 13.63 -12.85 37.27
CA PHE A 15 13.72 -11.44 36.88
C PHE A 15 14.33 -11.22 35.48
N SER A 16 15.15 -12.14 34.97
CA SER A 16 15.69 -12.03 33.60
C SER A 16 14.68 -12.35 32.49
N LEU A 17 13.54 -12.98 32.81
CA LEU A 17 12.49 -13.29 31.84
C LEU A 17 11.55 -12.11 31.53
N SER A 18 11.56 -11.06 32.35
CA SER A 18 10.71 -9.87 32.13
C SER A 18 11.33 -8.82 31.20
N ALA A 19 12.58 -9.02 30.75
CA ALA A 19 13.30 -8.07 29.89
C ALA A 19 13.28 -8.43 28.39
N CYS A 20 12.73 -9.59 28.02
CA CYS A 20 12.54 -9.98 26.62
C CYS A 20 11.07 -9.82 26.22
N ASN A 21 10.52 -8.60 26.33
CA ASN A 21 9.33 -8.26 25.56
C ASN A 21 9.25 -6.77 25.23
N THR A 22 10.40 -6.11 25.07
CA THR A 22 10.47 -4.88 24.29
C THR A 22 10.60 -5.27 22.82
N PHE A 23 9.56 -5.91 22.30
CA PHE A 23 9.25 -5.68 20.90
C PHE A 23 8.88 -4.20 20.85
N ASN A 24 9.73 -3.38 20.25
CA ASN A 24 9.27 -2.10 19.72
C ASN A 24 8.06 -2.45 18.86
N SER A 25 6.86 -2.20 19.37
CA SER A 25 5.68 -2.16 18.55
C SER A 25 5.97 -1.07 17.52
N ASN A 26 6.21 -1.45 16.27
CA ASN A 26 6.15 -0.49 15.18
C ASN A 26 4.74 0.12 15.27
N THR A 27 4.64 1.32 15.82
CA THR A 27 3.37 2.03 16.06
C THR A 27 2.77 2.50 14.74
N ASN A 28 3.61 2.71 13.74
CA ASN A 28 3.24 3.24 12.44
C ASN A 28 3.32 2.14 11.39
N THR A 29 2.16 1.65 10.96
CA THR A 29 2.07 0.54 10.00
C THR A 29 0.96 0.78 9.01
N ILE A 30 1.12 0.24 7.81
CA ILE A 30 0.06 0.11 6.82
C ILE A 30 -0.07 -1.35 6.38
N SER A 31 -1.30 -1.83 6.26
CA SER A 31 -1.62 -3.24 6.02
C SER A 31 -2.78 -3.39 5.04
N THR A 32 -2.81 -4.49 4.31
CA THR A 32 -3.98 -4.88 3.52
C THR A 32 -5.14 -5.27 4.44
N VAL A 33 -6.37 -5.10 3.95
CA VAL A 33 -7.59 -5.39 4.71
C VAL A 33 -8.30 -6.60 4.13
N GLU A 34 -8.71 -7.54 5.00
CA GLU A 34 -9.65 -8.59 4.62
C GLU A 34 -11.05 -7.99 4.52
N LEU A 35 -11.52 -7.79 3.29
CA LEU A 35 -12.82 -7.21 3.02
C LEU A 35 -13.94 -8.19 3.32
N THR A 36 -15.01 -7.69 3.94
CA THR A 36 -16.25 -8.44 4.12
C THR A 36 -16.93 -8.72 2.77
N ASP A 37 -17.81 -9.73 2.71
CA ASP A 37 -18.62 -10.01 1.52
C ASP A 37 -19.39 -8.78 1.01
N ARG A 38 -19.84 -7.93 1.94
CA ARG A 38 -20.57 -6.71 1.61
C ARG A 38 -19.65 -5.65 0.98
N GLU A 39 -18.46 -5.44 1.53
CA GLU A 39 -17.48 -4.49 0.99
C GLU A 39 -16.98 -4.96 -0.38
N ASN A 40 -16.68 -6.25 -0.52
CA ASN A 40 -16.34 -6.86 -1.80
C ASN A 40 -17.44 -6.64 -2.85
N ALA A 41 -18.72 -6.87 -2.48
CA ALA A 41 -19.84 -6.63 -3.39
C ALA A 41 -19.95 -5.16 -3.81
N ILE A 42 -19.67 -4.21 -2.91
CA ILE A 42 -19.69 -2.78 -3.24
C ILE A 42 -18.55 -2.42 -4.19
N LEU A 43 -17.31 -2.87 -3.92
CA LEU A 43 -16.14 -2.52 -4.72
C LEU A 43 -16.19 -3.16 -6.11
N THR A 44 -16.49 -4.46 -6.19
CA THR A 44 -16.57 -5.19 -7.47
C THR A 44 -17.70 -4.74 -8.40
N THR A 45 -18.70 -4.04 -7.88
CA THR A 45 -19.80 -3.49 -8.70
C THR A 45 -19.58 -2.03 -9.10
N SER A 46 -18.65 -1.33 -8.46
CA SER A 46 -18.43 0.12 -8.65
C SER A 46 -17.07 0.46 -9.26
N ALA A 47 -16.15 -0.50 -9.30
CA ALA A 47 -14.79 -0.33 -9.80
C ALA A 47 -14.31 -1.58 -10.55
N ASP A 48 -13.41 -1.39 -11.51
CA ASP A 48 -12.73 -2.50 -12.20
C ASP A 48 -11.58 -3.05 -11.33
N GLN A 49 -10.93 -2.17 -10.58
CA GLN A 49 -9.91 -2.53 -9.59
C GLN A 49 -10.11 -1.71 -8.32
N SER A 50 -9.84 -2.33 -7.18
CA SER A 50 -9.81 -1.65 -5.89
C SER A 50 -8.65 -2.14 -5.03
N PHE A 51 -8.11 -1.25 -4.21
CA PHE A 51 -7.16 -1.58 -3.14
C PHE A 51 -7.60 -0.86 -1.86
N VAL A 52 -7.53 -1.58 -0.73
CA VAL A 52 -7.94 -1.05 0.57
C VAL A 52 -6.86 -1.38 1.58
N TYR A 53 -6.38 -0.34 2.26
CA TYR A 53 -5.36 -0.45 3.29
C TYR A 53 -5.84 0.24 4.56
N ASP A 54 -5.52 -0.36 5.69
CA ASP A 54 -5.61 0.29 6.99
C ASP A 54 -4.23 0.78 7.39
N PHE A 55 -4.19 1.94 8.02
CA PHE A 55 -2.99 2.46 8.66
C PHE A 55 -3.26 2.71 10.15
N ASN A 56 -2.20 2.50 10.93
CA ASN A 56 -2.12 2.86 12.34
C ASN A 56 -0.94 3.83 12.47
N LEU A 57 -1.15 4.95 13.15
CA LEU A 57 -0.17 5.99 13.38
C LEU A 57 -0.08 6.29 14.87
N ASP A 58 1.11 6.65 15.31
CA ASP A 58 1.32 7.39 16.54
C ASP A 58 1.10 8.90 16.32
N SER A 59 1.31 9.65 17.40
CA SER A 59 1.06 11.08 17.43
C SER A 59 1.98 11.92 16.55
N ASP A 60 3.02 11.35 15.93
CA ASP A 60 4.04 12.13 15.22
C ASP A 60 3.61 12.45 13.78
N TYR A 61 2.77 11.62 13.17
CA TYR A 61 2.19 11.86 11.85
C TYR A 61 0.86 12.63 11.95
N LYS A 62 0.70 13.63 11.07
CA LYS A 62 -0.47 14.52 11.00
C LYS A 62 -1.08 14.58 9.61
N GLU A 63 -0.34 14.21 8.59
CA GLU A 63 -0.82 14.22 7.21
C GLU A 63 -0.40 12.93 6.50
N VAL A 64 -1.23 12.53 5.52
CA VAL A 64 -0.87 11.53 4.53
C VAL A 64 -1.07 12.12 3.15
N SER A 65 -0.05 11.99 2.32
CA SER A 65 -0.12 12.22 0.88
C SER A 65 -0.26 10.89 0.17
N VAL A 66 -1.26 10.74 -0.69
CA VAL A 66 -1.48 9.53 -1.51
C VAL A 66 -1.55 9.96 -2.96
N TRP A 67 -0.82 9.28 -3.84
CA TRP A 67 -0.80 9.59 -5.27
C TRP A 67 -0.59 8.36 -6.14
N ILE A 68 -0.81 8.55 -7.44
CA ILE A 68 -0.56 7.53 -8.47
C ILE A 68 0.48 8.07 -9.43
N GLU A 69 1.55 7.31 -9.59
CA GLU A 69 2.56 7.47 -10.63
C GLU A 69 2.18 6.61 -11.84
N LYS A 70 2.50 7.09 -13.04
CA LYS A 70 2.37 6.35 -14.30
C LYS A 70 3.74 6.19 -14.93
N TYR A 71 4.01 4.95 -15.27
CA TYR A 71 5.18 4.55 -16.03
C TYR A 71 4.75 4.02 -17.40
N GLU A 72 5.51 4.36 -18.44
CA GLU A 72 5.37 3.81 -19.79
C GLU A 72 6.70 3.17 -20.18
N SER A 73 6.69 1.87 -20.49
CA SER A 73 7.90 1.09 -20.78
C SER A 73 9.02 1.26 -19.73
N GLY A 74 8.65 1.30 -18.46
CA GLY A 74 9.58 1.50 -17.33
C GLY A 74 9.96 2.95 -17.02
N GLU A 75 9.58 3.92 -17.85
CA GLU A 75 9.92 5.33 -17.66
C GLU A 75 8.79 6.11 -16.98
N LEU A 76 9.11 6.92 -15.97
CA LEU A 76 8.13 7.76 -15.27
C LEU A 76 7.63 8.88 -16.20
N VAL A 77 6.37 8.83 -16.60
CA VAL A 77 5.76 9.82 -17.49
C VAL A 77 4.80 10.78 -16.78
N ASN A 78 4.28 10.39 -15.61
CA ASN A 78 3.46 11.26 -14.78
C ASN A 78 3.60 10.87 -13.31
N ASP A 79 4.00 11.80 -12.46
CA ASP A 79 4.24 11.55 -11.04
C ASP A 79 3.01 11.78 -10.15
N ARG A 80 1.90 12.36 -10.66
CA ARG A 80 0.76 12.82 -9.84
C ARG A 80 -0.59 12.81 -10.56
N ILE A 81 -1.01 11.68 -11.16
CA ILE A 81 -2.31 11.57 -11.86
C ILE A 81 -3.51 11.87 -10.94
N SER A 82 -3.37 11.56 -9.66
CA SER A 82 -4.41 11.78 -8.65
C SER A 82 -3.74 11.93 -7.29
N LYS A 83 -3.31 13.14 -6.90
CA LYS A 83 -2.68 13.37 -5.59
C LYS A 83 -3.68 13.99 -4.62
N ILE A 84 -3.81 13.40 -3.44
CA ILE A 84 -4.46 14.01 -2.29
C ILE A 84 -3.50 14.10 -1.12
N THR A 85 -3.61 15.17 -0.35
CA THR A 85 -3.01 15.28 0.98
C THR A 85 -4.16 15.50 1.95
N SER A 86 -4.27 14.65 2.97
CA SER A 86 -5.30 14.72 4.00
C SER A 86 -4.64 14.77 5.37
N ARG A 87 -5.25 15.53 6.28
CA ARG A 87 -4.96 15.39 7.70
C ARG A 87 -5.43 14.01 8.18
N VAL A 88 -4.69 13.45 9.13
CA VAL A 88 -4.93 12.15 9.74
C VAL A 88 -4.66 12.21 11.24
N GLU A 89 -5.36 11.39 11.99
CA GLU A 89 -5.17 11.19 13.43
C GLU A 89 -5.34 9.70 13.73
N ASP A 90 -4.42 9.16 14.54
CA ASP A 90 -4.40 7.77 15.00
C ASP A 90 -4.55 6.73 13.86
N ASN A 91 -5.76 6.21 13.65
CA ASN A 91 -6.02 5.13 12.70
C ASN A 91 -6.86 5.63 11.53
N GLY A 92 -6.72 4.95 10.40
CA GLY A 92 -7.53 5.25 9.24
C GLY A 92 -7.34 4.26 8.11
N SER A 93 -7.88 4.59 6.96
CA SER A 93 -7.83 3.74 5.78
C SER A 93 -7.56 4.56 4.51
N ILE A 94 -6.83 3.95 3.59
CA ILE A 94 -6.64 4.42 2.22
C ILE A 94 -7.40 3.49 1.29
N ILE A 95 -8.28 4.05 0.47
CA ILE A 95 -9.05 3.31 -0.53
C ILE A 95 -8.68 3.88 -1.89
N MET A 96 -8.20 3.03 -2.79
CA MET A 96 -8.05 3.36 -4.21
C MET A 96 -9.02 2.53 -5.03
N THR A 97 -9.71 3.18 -5.97
CA THR A 97 -10.49 2.49 -7.00
C THR A 97 -10.14 3.01 -8.37
N SER A 98 -10.21 2.15 -9.38
CA SER A 98 -10.12 2.56 -10.77
C SER A 98 -11.33 2.08 -11.57
N THR A 99 -11.73 2.90 -12.54
CA THR A 99 -12.75 2.58 -13.53
C THR A 99 -12.18 2.86 -14.91
N LYS A 100 -12.30 1.89 -15.80
CA LYS A 100 -11.78 1.92 -17.16
C LYS A 100 -12.92 2.14 -18.14
N THR A 101 -12.65 2.99 -19.12
CA THR A 101 -13.44 3.14 -20.34
C THR A 101 -12.49 3.04 -21.53
N ASP A 102 -13.01 3.04 -22.75
CA ASP A 102 -12.19 2.86 -23.96
C ASP A 102 -11.06 3.90 -24.12
N ASN A 103 -11.24 5.11 -23.57
CA ASN A 103 -10.34 6.24 -23.80
C ASN A 103 -9.77 6.85 -22.52
N GLN A 104 -10.19 6.39 -21.34
CA GLN A 104 -9.69 6.92 -20.07
C GLN A 104 -9.76 5.89 -18.95
N ILE A 105 -8.80 5.98 -18.03
CA ILE A 105 -8.92 5.41 -16.69
C ILE A 105 -9.20 6.56 -15.71
N ALA A 106 -10.22 6.40 -14.88
CA ALA A 106 -10.47 7.28 -13.76
C ALA A 106 -10.05 6.59 -12.45
N PHE A 107 -9.24 7.28 -11.67
CA PHE A 107 -8.80 6.84 -10.35
C PHE A 107 -9.50 7.66 -9.27
N ASN A 108 -10.06 6.99 -8.27
CA ASN A 108 -10.53 7.65 -7.05
C ASN A 108 -9.61 7.23 -5.90
N ILE A 109 -9.18 8.21 -5.11
CA ILE A 109 -8.44 7.97 -3.88
C ILE A 109 -9.25 8.56 -2.74
N GLY A 110 -9.52 7.75 -1.73
CA GLY A 110 -10.13 8.15 -0.47
C GLY A 110 -9.17 7.93 0.68
N VAL A 111 -9.11 8.90 1.59
CA VAL A 111 -8.44 8.78 2.88
C VAL A 111 -9.51 9.00 3.95
N ASN A 112 -9.66 8.02 4.83
CA ASN A 112 -10.54 8.09 5.99
C ASN A 112 -9.68 8.05 7.27
N SER A 113 -10.00 8.89 8.24
CA SER A 113 -9.42 8.87 9.59
C SER A 113 -10.39 9.49 10.57
N ASP A 114 -10.02 9.56 11.85
CA ASP A 114 -10.85 10.21 12.87
C ASP A 114 -11.04 11.73 12.65
N ASP A 115 -10.12 12.41 11.93
CA ASP A 115 -10.30 13.82 11.52
C ASP A 115 -11.28 13.99 10.35
N GLY A 116 -11.65 12.88 9.68
CA GLY A 116 -12.69 12.84 8.64
C GLY A 116 -12.30 12.10 7.37
N VAL A 117 -13.08 12.34 6.31
CA VAL A 117 -12.91 11.72 4.99
C VAL A 117 -12.54 12.77 3.96
N SER A 118 -11.44 12.51 3.24
CA SER A 118 -11.00 13.29 2.08
C SER A 118 -10.97 12.40 0.86
N SER A 119 -11.35 12.91 -0.32
CA SER A 119 -11.25 12.15 -1.56
C SER A 119 -10.92 13.03 -2.75
N ILE A 120 -10.26 12.42 -3.74
CA ILE A 120 -9.95 13.04 -5.02
C ILE A 120 -10.23 12.05 -6.14
N ARG A 121 -10.54 12.61 -7.32
CA ARG A 121 -10.64 11.87 -8.56
C ARG A 121 -9.65 12.42 -9.58
N GLY A 122 -8.82 11.54 -10.13
CA GLY A 122 -7.89 11.83 -11.23
C GLY A 122 -8.22 11.02 -12.47
N PHE A 123 -7.68 11.42 -13.60
CA PHE A 123 -7.93 10.78 -14.89
C PHE A 123 -6.61 10.64 -15.67
N ASP A 124 -6.41 9.46 -16.26
CA ASP A 124 -5.50 9.30 -17.38
C ASP A 124 -6.32 9.26 -18.67
N THR A 125 -6.20 10.31 -19.49
CA THR A 125 -6.91 10.44 -20.77
C THR A 125 -6.12 9.87 -21.95
N ASN A 126 -4.92 9.32 -21.72
CA ASN A 126 -4.11 8.67 -22.75
C ASN A 126 -4.13 7.15 -22.56
N ALA A 127 -5.35 6.60 -22.50
CA ALA A 127 -5.64 5.19 -22.21
C ALA A 127 -6.21 4.44 -23.43
N GLU A 128 -6.07 5.00 -24.63
CA GLU A 128 -6.58 4.39 -25.86
C GLU A 128 -6.00 2.97 -26.03
N GLY A 129 -6.88 1.98 -26.16
CA GLY A 129 -6.49 0.59 -26.38
C GLY A 129 -6.50 -0.30 -25.13
N PHE A 130 -6.63 0.26 -23.92
CA PHE A 130 -6.66 -0.55 -22.69
C PHE A 130 -7.87 -1.49 -22.59
N ALA A 131 -8.93 -1.26 -23.35
CA ALA A 131 -10.07 -2.18 -23.42
C ALA A 131 -9.63 -3.59 -23.89
N ASN A 132 -8.59 -3.68 -24.73
CA ASN A 132 -8.08 -4.94 -25.27
C ASN A 132 -6.75 -5.37 -24.63
N ALA A 133 -6.16 -4.54 -23.77
CA ALA A 133 -4.93 -4.88 -23.07
C ALA A 133 -5.20 -5.92 -21.97
N SER A 134 -4.26 -6.85 -21.82
CA SER A 134 -4.21 -7.69 -20.62
C SER A 134 -3.77 -6.83 -19.42
N SER A 135 -4.24 -7.17 -18.22
CA SER A 135 -3.85 -6.46 -17.00
C SER A 135 -3.57 -7.39 -15.84
N VAL A 136 -2.63 -7.01 -14.97
CA VAL A 136 -2.36 -7.67 -13.69
C VAL A 136 -2.22 -6.64 -12.58
N SER A 137 -2.76 -6.98 -11.41
CA SER A 137 -2.68 -6.17 -10.20
C SER A 137 -1.80 -6.87 -9.16
N SER A 138 -1.09 -6.11 -8.34
CA SER A 138 -0.30 -6.62 -7.22
C SER A 138 -0.22 -5.56 -6.13
N ASP A 139 -0.08 -5.98 -4.88
CA ASP A 139 0.05 -5.08 -3.74
C ASP A 139 1.05 -5.64 -2.71
N ILE A 140 1.23 -4.92 -1.60
CA ILE A 140 2.06 -5.38 -0.49
C ILE A 140 1.58 -6.76 -0.02
N HIS A 141 2.51 -7.73 -0.01
CA HIS A 141 2.23 -9.12 0.36
C HIS A 141 2.40 -9.38 1.85
N GLU A 142 3.00 -8.45 2.58
CA GLU A 142 3.19 -8.56 4.03
C GLU A 142 1.92 -8.16 4.77
N ASP A 143 1.65 -8.82 5.89
CA ASP A 143 0.51 -8.50 6.76
C ASP A 143 0.53 -7.03 7.19
N SER A 144 1.72 -6.43 7.29
CA SER A 144 1.91 -5.00 7.52
C SER A 144 3.31 -4.58 7.11
N ILE A 145 3.46 -3.39 6.53
CA ILE A 145 4.76 -2.74 6.34
C ILE A 145 4.92 -1.56 7.30
N SER A 146 6.15 -1.28 7.71
CA SER A 146 6.47 -0.10 8.53
C SER A 146 6.30 1.16 7.68
N ILE A 147 5.73 2.20 8.27
CA ILE A 147 5.65 3.51 7.61
C ILE A 147 7.02 4.18 7.72
N GLU A 148 7.77 4.13 6.62
CA GLU A 148 9.03 4.85 6.38
C GLU A 148 8.82 5.97 5.33
N GLU A 149 9.88 6.66 4.90
CA GLU A 149 9.81 7.69 3.85
C GLU A 149 9.28 7.10 2.53
N GLY A 150 8.00 7.33 2.23
CA GLY A 150 7.36 6.96 0.97
C GLY A 150 7.19 5.44 0.77
N VAL A 151 5.96 4.95 0.83
CA VAL A 151 5.62 3.54 0.64
C VAL A 151 4.95 3.29 -0.70
N VAL A 152 5.31 2.19 -1.37
CA VAL A 152 4.59 1.68 -2.55
C VAL A 152 3.56 0.66 -2.06
N LEU A 153 2.29 0.93 -2.34
CA LEU A 153 1.17 0.12 -1.83
C LEU A 153 0.68 -0.89 -2.84
N ALA A 154 0.55 -0.47 -4.10
CA ALA A 154 -0.06 -1.26 -5.15
C ALA A 154 0.54 -0.94 -6.52
N SER A 155 0.44 -1.90 -7.42
CA SER A 155 0.68 -1.74 -8.84
C SER A 155 -0.49 -2.27 -9.65
N HIS A 156 -0.75 -1.64 -10.79
CA HIS A 156 -1.65 -2.13 -11.81
C HIS A 156 -1.01 -1.96 -13.18
N SER A 157 -0.66 -3.08 -13.81
CA SER A 157 0.11 -3.11 -15.04
C SER A 157 -0.77 -3.53 -16.22
N TYR A 158 -0.49 -2.97 -17.39
CA TYR A 158 -1.10 -3.30 -18.66
C TYR A 158 -0.06 -3.78 -19.66
N SER A 159 -0.46 -4.75 -20.49
CA SER A 159 0.31 -5.15 -21.67
C SER A 159 -0.60 -5.38 -22.87
N TYR A 160 -0.18 -4.88 -24.02
CA TYR A 160 -0.79 -5.13 -25.32
C TYR A 160 -0.30 -6.44 -25.96
N ASP A 161 0.79 -7.01 -25.44
CA ASP A 161 1.30 -8.30 -25.87
C ASP A 161 0.48 -9.44 -25.25
N GLU A 162 0.25 -10.50 -26.03
CA GLU A 162 -0.50 -11.69 -25.59
C GLU A 162 0.33 -12.64 -24.71
N TYR A 163 1.57 -12.27 -24.38
CA TYR A 163 2.44 -13.07 -23.53
C TYR A 163 2.03 -12.93 -22.06
N GLY A 164 2.14 -14.03 -21.31
CA GLY A 164 1.65 -14.11 -19.95
C GLY A 164 2.26 -13.03 -19.04
N MET A 165 1.39 -12.15 -18.52
CA MET A 165 1.74 -11.15 -17.53
C MET A 165 2.01 -11.80 -16.18
N ARG A 166 2.86 -11.16 -15.36
CA ARG A 166 3.22 -11.63 -14.02
C ARG A 166 3.03 -10.52 -12.99
N SER A 167 2.46 -10.87 -11.85
CA SER A 167 2.47 -9.96 -10.70
C SER A 167 3.89 -9.49 -10.39
N LEU A 168 4.03 -8.23 -9.98
CA LEU A 168 5.32 -7.71 -9.49
C LEU A 168 5.72 -8.48 -8.23
N SER A 169 7.02 -8.64 -8.03
CA SER A 169 7.55 -9.36 -6.87
C SER A 169 7.25 -8.62 -5.57
N ALA A 170 7.28 -9.33 -4.44
CA ALA A 170 7.22 -8.69 -3.13
C ALA A 170 8.42 -7.74 -2.89
N ASP A 171 9.55 -7.99 -3.55
CA ASP A 171 10.76 -7.16 -3.41
C ASP A 171 10.59 -5.79 -4.09
N PHE A 172 9.77 -5.72 -5.15
CA PHE A 172 9.38 -4.44 -5.76
C PHE A 172 8.73 -3.49 -4.76
N PHE A 173 7.81 -3.97 -3.93
CA PHE A 173 7.11 -3.15 -2.94
C PHE A 173 8.00 -2.72 -1.77
N LYS A 174 9.04 -3.51 -1.47
CA LYS A 174 10.00 -3.22 -0.39
C LYS A 174 11.08 -2.24 -0.80
N ASN A 175 11.55 -2.36 -2.04
CA ASN A 175 12.65 -1.56 -2.56
C ASN A 175 12.42 -1.29 -4.05
N PRO A 176 11.49 -0.38 -4.38
CA PRO A 176 11.06 -0.14 -5.75
C PRO A 176 12.21 0.34 -6.64
N GLU A 177 13.11 1.18 -6.11
CA GLU A 177 14.23 1.76 -6.86
C GLU A 177 15.18 0.68 -7.41
N ASP A 178 15.48 -0.35 -6.61
CA ASP A 178 16.34 -1.47 -7.05
C ASP A 178 15.61 -2.47 -7.97
N HIS A 179 14.28 -2.37 -8.07
CA HIS A 179 13.41 -3.32 -8.79
C HIS A 179 12.62 -2.67 -9.94
N LEU A 180 12.93 -1.44 -10.34
CA LEU A 180 12.28 -0.77 -11.48
C LEU A 180 12.37 -1.57 -12.79
N HIS A 181 13.38 -2.43 -12.94
CA HIS A 181 13.48 -3.32 -14.09
C HIS A 181 12.28 -4.29 -14.24
N GLU A 182 11.54 -4.58 -13.17
CA GLU A 182 10.34 -5.42 -13.23
C GLU A 182 9.19 -4.77 -14.01
N ILE A 183 9.15 -3.44 -14.08
CA ILE A 183 8.10 -2.69 -14.77
C ILE A 183 8.43 -2.36 -16.22
N GLU A 184 9.68 -2.53 -16.65
CA GLU A 184 10.13 -2.31 -18.05
C GLU A 184 9.43 -3.23 -19.05
N GLY A 185 9.01 -4.42 -18.61
CA GLY A 185 8.31 -5.40 -19.45
C GLY A 185 6.84 -5.09 -19.71
N TYR A 186 6.31 -4.00 -19.13
CA TYR A 186 4.91 -3.58 -19.29
C TYR A 186 4.81 -2.32 -20.14
N ASP A 187 3.73 -2.23 -20.91
CA ASP A 187 3.45 -1.04 -21.71
C ASP A 187 3.08 0.14 -20.82
N VAL A 188 2.25 -0.10 -19.80
CA VAL A 188 1.87 0.91 -18.81
C VAL A 188 1.82 0.28 -17.42
N VAL A 189 2.38 0.98 -16.43
CA VAL A 189 2.24 0.62 -15.01
C VAL A 189 1.77 1.82 -14.21
N TYR A 190 0.70 1.62 -13.44
CA TYR A 190 0.26 2.56 -12.43
C TYR A 190 0.74 2.09 -11.06
N ILE A 191 1.39 2.98 -10.31
CA ILE A 191 1.89 2.69 -8.97
C ILE A 191 1.19 3.59 -7.97
N LEU A 192 0.51 2.99 -6.99
CA LEU A 192 -0.08 3.70 -5.86
C LEU A 192 0.96 3.88 -4.75
N LYS A 193 1.17 5.12 -4.33
CA LYS A 193 2.12 5.48 -3.28
C LYS A 193 1.47 6.29 -2.17
N ALA A 194 2.02 6.16 -0.97
CA ALA A 194 1.64 6.99 0.17
C ALA A 194 2.89 7.49 0.91
N GLU A 195 2.77 8.66 1.54
CA GLU A 195 3.81 9.26 2.36
C GLU A 195 3.14 9.94 3.56
N PHE A 196 3.62 9.64 4.75
CA PHE A 196 3.09 10.17 6.01
C PHE A 196 4.05 11.24 6.54
N GLN A 197 3.50 12.35 7.04
CA GLN A 197 4.22 13.54 7.49
C GLN A 197 3.69 14.07 8.81
#